data_AF-A0A918TIF9-F1
#
_entry.id   AF-A0A918TIF9-F1
#
_cell.length_a   1.000
_cell.length_b   1.000
_cell.length_c   1.000
_cell.angle_alpha   90.00
_cell.angle_beta   90.00
_cell.angle_gamma   90.00
#
_symmetry.space_group_name_H-M   'P 1'
#
loop_
_entity.id
_entity.type
_entity.pdbx_description
1 polymer ?
#
loop_
_entity_poly.entity_id
_entity_poly.type
_entity_poly.pdbx_seq_one_letter_code
_entity_poly.pdbx_strand_id
1 'polypeptide(L)'
;MSDSPKDKIKYGILKAVDISGFKVLDPPVRLLFGEEPQKQVKDIAKYLLLPTLFVSLCILIWHIAGPNHKTKSGEVPTPGKVLEAYADARRFDERENEKERAFNLTGQDRLDEIKLVEKELVELEQKAAALQEKSAEVAAAAKVTLASKIDPIQARYDALKAQNKAAKQKRTEALDLLAEQVASKDASPEALIALVKKNALVEEKEGEAESVLKDKMDLIRDNPPVEVKASQLAANKIEDEVQHYKKRLAILTKENLSIKREALLAKAEEDSAQLAAATTGKEALKEAKSVVRNSERAESTSEQVYARTATIFWQTKRSIATVFVGFIIAAVIAIPLGIMCGLNRIFMACMTPIISIFRPVSPVVWLLIFQIVIGAFFLPDPASHPLFLFMNDALNPLAFLQTNPAMIFSASTVAMCALWPALVNTALGVSAIDKDHLNVAKVLKLGFWSRLFKIVIPSSLPLVFAGLRISLGVGWMVLIAAEALSSSDGLGKFVWDEYQNGSSQSFANIILACFVVGVIGFFLDRLMIILQRLVSFDDGSATA
;
A
#
# COMPACT_ATOMS: atom_id res chain seq x y z
N MET A 1 -17.48 -0.26 50.27
CA MET A 1 -16.79 -1.52 50.65
C MET A 1 -16.21 -2.08 49.35
N SER A 2 -14.92 -2.12 49.04
CA SER A 2 -13.66 -2.23 49.80
C SER A 2 -12.61 -1.24 49.27
N ASP A 3 -11.92 -0.53 50.16
CA ASP A 3 -10.92 0.51 49.84
C ASP A 3 -9.49 -0.08 49.74
N SER A 4 -9.37 -1.26 49.12
CA SER A 4 -8.07 -1.93 48.95
C SER A 4 -7.30 -1.30 47.77
N PRO A 5 -5.97 -1.08 47.89
CA PRO A 5 -5.14 -0.65 46.76
C PRO A 5 -5.30 -1.54 45.52
N LYS A 6 -5.54 -2.84 45.73
CA LYS A 6 -5.80 -3.81 44.64
C LYS A 6 -7.10 -3.53 43.90
N ASP A 7 -8.16 -3.15 44.62
CA ASP A 7 -9.44 -2.82 43.99
C ASP A 7 -9.38 -1.51 43.20
N LYS A 8 -8.65 -0.50 43.71
CA LYS A 8 -8.41 0.75 42.96
C LYS A 8 -7.65 0.51 41.65
N ILE A 9 -6.62 -0.34 41.69
CA ILE A 9 -5.85 -0.72 40.50
C ILE A 9 -6.74 -1.51 39.52
N LYS A 10 -7.51 -2.49 40.02
CA LYS A 10 -8.47 -3.26 39.22
C LYS A 10 -9.48 -2.37 38.51
N TYR A 11 -10.16 -1.50 39.25
CA TYR A 11 -11.14 -0.56 38.69
C TYR A 11 -10.48 0.40 37.70
N GLY A 12 -9.26 0.86 37.97
CA GLY A 12 -8.49 1.68 37.04
C GLY A 12 -8.20 0.97 35.72
N ILE A 13 -7.75 -0.29 35.78
CA ILE A 13 -7.47 -1.11 34.58
C ILE A 13 -8.75 -1.44 33.84
N LEU A 14 -9.81 -1.89 34.52
CA LEU A 14 -11.09 -2.19 33.88
C LEU A 14 -11.71 -0.96 33.23
N LYS A 15 -11.64 0.20 33.89
CA LYS A 15 -12.08 1.47 33.31
C LYS A 15 -11.23 1.85 32.10
N ALA A 16 -9.92 1.62 32.12
CA ALA A 16 -9.06 1.86 30.95
C ALA A 16 -9.36 0.89 29.80
N VAL A 17 -9.59 -0.39 30.07
CA VAL A 17 -9.97 -1.40 29.08
C VAL A 17 -11.33 -1.08 28.47
N ASP A 18 -12.30 -0.67 29.28
CA ASP A 18 -13.60 -0.25 28.80
C ASP A 18 -13.49 1.06 28.01
N ILE A 19 -12.83 2.11 28.50
CA ILE A 19 -12.67 3.35 27.72
C ILE A 19 -11.96 3.07 26.38
N SER A 20 -10.90 2.27 26.39
CA SER A 20 -10.15 1.89 25.18
C SER A 20 -10.92 0.97 24.23
N GLY A 21 -12.12 0.52 24.60
CA GLY A 21 -13.02 -0.34 23.83
C GLY A 21 -12.58 -1.80 23.72
N PHE A 22 -11.44 -2.19 24.29
CA PHE A 22 -10.91 -3.56 24.24
C PHE A 22 -11.59 -4.49 25.27
N LYS A 23 -12.93 -4.53 25.32
CA LYS A 23 -13.72 -5.37 26.25
C LYS A 23 -13.34 -6.86 26.23
N VAL A 24 -12.69 -7.34 25.18
CA VAL A 24 -12.11 -8.69 25.09
C VAL A 24 -11.05 -8.96 26.17
N LEU A 25 -10.44 -7.91 26.74
CA LEU A 25 -9.48 -8.00 27.84
C LEU A 25 -10.14 -7.95 29.23
N ASP A 26 -11.46 -7.71 29.33
CA ASP A 26 -12.16 -7.71 30.62
C ASP A 26 -12.04 -9.06 31.35
N PRO A 27 -12.26 -10.23 30.70
CA PRO A 27 -12.19 -11.51 31.39
C PRO A 27 -10.78 -11.87 31.90
N PRO A 28 -9.68 -11.69 31.12
CA PRO A 28 -8.32 -11.83 31.63
C PRO A 28 -8.01 -10.92 32.83
N VAL A 29 -8.44 -9.65 32.79
CA VAL A 29 -8.20 -8.72 33.90
C VAL A 29 -8.96 -9.16 35.15
N ARG A 30 -10.24 -9.53 35.04
CA ARG A 30 -11.03 -10.02 36.19
C ARG A 30 -10.48 -11.34 36.76
N LEU A 31 -9.97 -12.22 35.90
CA LEU A 31 -9.31 -13.45 36.33
C LEU A 31 -8.03 -13.17 37.13
N LEU A 32 -7.21 -12.18 36.74
CA LEU A 32 -6.01 -11.79 37.48
C LEU A 32 -6.29 -11.31 38.91
N PHE A 33 -7.49 -10.77 39.16
CA PHE A 33 -7.93 -10.35 40.49
C PHE A 33 -8.74 -11.43 41.24
N GLY A 34 -8.87 -12.63 40.68
CA GLY A 34 -9.51 -13.78 41.32
C GLY A 34 -11.04 -13.77 41.32
N GLU A 35 -11.68 -12.96 40.46
CA GLU A 35 -13.14 -12.91 40.34
C GLU A 35 -13.67 -14.04 39.45
N GLU A 36 -14.62 -14.84 39.97
CA GLU A 36 -15.39 -15.85 39.23
C GLU A 36 -14.54 -16.72 38.24
N PRO A 37 -13.48 -17.41 38.69
CA PRO A 37 -12.46 -17.97 37.80
C PRO A 37 -13.00 -18.94 36.74
N GLN A 38 -13.99 -19.76 37.08
CA GLN A 38 -14.61 -20.68 36.14
C GLN A 38 -15.35 -19.97 34.99
N LYS A 39 -16.04 -18.87 35.30
CA LYS A 39 -16.77 -18.06 34.31
C LYS A 39 -15.82 -17.25 33.45
N GLN A 40 -14.79 -16.63 34.06
CA GLN A 40 -13.79 -15.87 33.31
C GLN A 40 -13.00 -16.78 32.35
N VAL A 41 -12.62 -18.00 32.75
CA VAL A 41 -11.96 -18.96 31.86
C VAL A 41 -12.87 -19.34 30.67
N LYS A 42 -14.18 -19.52 30.90
CA LYS A 42 -15.15 -19.79 29.83
C LYS A 42 -15.29 -18.61 28.87
N ASP A 43 -15.32 -17.39 29.40
CA ASP A 43 -15.40 -16.17 28.61
C ASP A 43 -14.11 -15.91 27.81
N ILE A 44 -12.93 -16.15 28.41
CA ILE A 44 -11.63 -16.14 27.70
C ILE A 44 -11.65 -17.16 26.57
N ALA A 45 -12.13 -18.38 26.83
CA ALA A 45 -12.19 -19.42 25.80
C ALA A 45 -13.09 -19.01 24.62
N LYS A 46 -14.25 -18.43 24.91
CA LYS A 46 -15.24 -18.05 23.89
C LYS A 46 -14.85 -16.79 23.11
N TYR A 47 -14.36 -15.75 23.76
CA TYR A 47 -14.16 -14.43 23.15
C TYR A 47 -12.71 -14.15 22.74
N LEU A 48 -11.73 -14.89 23.27
CA LEU A 48 -10.31 -14.70 22.96
C LEU A 48 -9.70 -15.94 22.29
N LEU A 49 -9.84 -17.13 22.88
CA LEU A 49 -9.25 -18.35 22.29
C LEU A 49 -9.94 -18.78 21.00
N LEU A 50 -11.28 -18.79 20.94
CA LEU A 50 -11.98 -19.25 19.74
C LEU A 50 -11.69 -18.38 18.50
N PRO A 51 -11.74 -17.02 18.58
CA PRO A 51 -11.36 -16.18 17.43
C PRO A 51 -9.87 -16.29 17.07
N THR A 52 -8.98 -16.41 18.06
CA THR A 52 -7.54 -16.55 17.76
C THR A 52 -7.23 -17.89 17.10
N LEU A 53 -7.85 -18.99 17.56
CA LEU A 53 -7.76 -20.30 16.90
C LEU A 53 -8.29 -20.25 15.47
N PHE A 54 -9.40 -19.54 15.23
CA PHE A 54 -9.92 -19.35 13.89
C PHE A 54 -8.95 -18.59 12.99
N VAL A 55 -8.36 -17.48 13.47
CA VAL A 55 -7.35 -16.72 12.72
C VAL A 55 -6.10 -17.56 12.47
N SER A 56 -5.61 -18.30 13.47
CA SER A 56 -4.47 -19.21 13.32
C SER A 56 -4.75 -20.31 12.30
N LEU A 57 -5.96 -20.87 12.27
CA LEU A 57 -6.39 -21.84 11.27
C LEU A 57 -6.38 -21.20 9.87
N CYS A 58 -6.89 -19.98 9.71
CA CYS A 58 -6.85 -19.27 8.42
C CYS A 58 -5.41 -19.01 7.95
N ILE A 59 -4.51 -18.61 8.85
CA ILE A 59 -3.08 -18.41 8.53
C ILE A 59 -2.42 -19.73 8.13
N LEU A 60 -2.75 -20.83 8.82
CA LEU A 60 -2.25 -22.16 8.50
C LEU A 60 -2.74 -22.64 7.13
N ILE A 61 -4.04 -22.45 6.83
CA ILE A 61 -4.61 -22.75 5.51
C ILE A 61 -3.91 -21.91 4.43
N TRP A 62 -3.69 -20.61 4.68
CA TRP A 62 -2.98 -19.74 3.73
C TRP A 62 -1.53 -20.17 3.51
N HIS A 63 -0.81 -20.54 4.57
CA HIS A 63 0.56 -21.04 4.49
C HIS A 63 0.66 -22.33 3.66
N ILE A 64 -0.29 -23.24 3.82
CA ILE A 64 -0.32 -24.53 3.08
C ILE A 64 -0.80 -24.32 1.63
N ALA A 65 -1.80 -23.47 1.39
CA ALA A 65 -2.40 -23.32 0.08
C ALA A 65 -1.57 -22.45 -0.88
N GLY A 66 -0.83 -21.47 -0.36
CA GLY A 66 -0.08 -20.48 -1.15
C GLY A 66 0.93 -21.10 -2.14
N PRO A 67 1.87 -21.94 -1.68
CA PRO A 67 2.91 -22.53 -2.54
C PRO A 67 2.38 -23.47 -3.63
N ASN A 68 1.17 -24.02 -3.43
CA ASN A 68 0.59 -25.03 -4.32
C ASN A 68 -0.07 -24.44 -5.57
N HIS A 69 -0.22 -23.12 -5.66
CA HIS A 69 -0.84 -22.43 -6.79
C HIS A 69 0.16 -21.53 -7.51
N LYS A 70 0.79 -22.06 -8.58
CA LYS A 70 1.65 -21.29 -9.48
C LYS A 70 0.82 -20.72 -10.62
N THR A 71 0.70 -19.40 -10.70
CA THR A 71 0.07 -18.71 -11.84
C THR A 71 1.13 -18.16 -12.78
N LYS A 72 0.75 -17.78 -14.01
CA LYS A 72 1.66 -17.10 -14.97
C LYS A 72 2.23 -15.78 -14.43
N SER A 73 1.54 -15.16 -13.48
CA SER A 73 1.92 -13.89 -12.84
C SER A 73 2.72 -14.08 -11.55
N GLY A 74 2.84 -15.31 -11.03
CA GLY A 74 3.57 -15.60 -9.80
C GLY A 74 2.86 -16.59 -8.88
N GLU A 75 3.52 -16.89 -7.76
CA GLU A 75 2.97 -17.67 -6.65
C GLU A 75 2.22 -16.76 -5.68
N VAL A 76 1.11 -17.27 -5.10
CA VAL A 76 0.46 -16.57 -3.98
C VAL A 76 1.46 -16.48 -2.82
N PRO A 77 1.76 -15.28 -2.30
CA PRO A 77 2.77 -15.11 -1.26
C PRO A 77 2.32 -15.78 0.04
N THR A 78 3.26 -16.38 0.76
CA THR A 78 3.02 -16.96 2.09
C THR A 78 3.05 -15.86 3.16
N PRO A 79 2.52 -16.12 4.37
CA PRO A 79 2.64 -15.17 5.48
C PRO A 79 4.09 -14.73 5.74
N GLY A 80 5.06 -15.64 5.59
CA GLY A 80 6.48 -15.33 5.72
C GLY A 80 6.97 -14.32 4.68
N LYS A 81 6.60 -14.48 3.40
CA LYS A 81 6.93 -13.53 2.34
C LYS A 81 6.34 -12.13 2.59
N VAL A 82 5.17 -12.04 3.23
CA VAL A 82 4.56 -10.74 3.61
C VAL A 82 5.33 -10.07 4.74
N LEU A 83 5.86 -10.84 5.70
CA LEU A 83 6.74 -10.30 6.73
C LEU A 83 8.08 -9.85 6.16
N GLU A 84 8.63 -10.57 5.19
CA GLU A 84 9.82 -10.15 4.43
C GLU A 84 9.55 -8.85 3.67
N ALA A 85 8.40 -8.74 2.98
CA ALA A 85 7.97 -7.51 2.32
C ALA A 85 7.88 -6.32 3.28
N TYR A 86 7.41 -6.53 4.52
CA TYR A 86 7.42 -5.49 5.55
C TYR A 86 8.85 -5.08 5.94
N ALA A 87 9.75 -6.04 6.12
CA ALA A 87 11.15 -5.77 6.44
C ALA A 87 11.85 -5.01 5.30
N ASP A 88 11.59 -5.39 4.05
CA ASP A 88 12.12 -4.71 2.86
C ASP A 88 11.56 -3.28 2.74
N ALA A 89 10.26 -3.09 2.98
CA ALA A 89 9.63 -1.77 2.98
C ALA A 89 10.19 -0.86 4.07
N ARG A 90 10.44 -1.41 5.27
CA ARG A 90 11.09 -0.67 6.37
C ARG A 90 12.52 -0.29 6.02
N ARG A 91 13.29 -1.23 5.48
CA ARG A 91 14.65 -0.99 5.03
C ARG A 91 14.71 0.08 3.94
N PHE A 92 13.77 0.04 3.00
CA PHE A 92 13.65 1.06 1.96
C PHE A 92 13.37 2.45 2.55
N ASP A 93 12.49 2.55 3.56
CA ASP A 93 12.23 3.81 4.26
C ASP A 93 13.47 4.35 4.98
N GLU A 94 14.18 3.50 5.71
CA GLU A 94 15.42 3.86 6.39
C GLU A 94 16.48 4.37 5.40
N ARG A 95 16.63 3.70 4.25
CA ARG A 95 17.53 4.11 3.16
C ARG A 95 17.15 5.47 2.57
N GLU A 96 15.87 5.74 2.34
CA GLU A 96 15.43 7.05 1.85
C GLU A 96 15.69 8.15 2.90
N ASN A 97 15.45 7.87 4.19
CA ASN A 97 15.78 8.80 5.28
C ASN A 97 17.29 9.08 5.39
N GLU A 98 18.14 8.09 5.11
CA GLU A 98 19.60 8.27 5.08
C GLU A 98 20.06 9.12 3.89
N LYS A 99 19.45 8.92 2.71
CA LYS A 99 19.75 9.73 1.51
C LYS A 99 19.29 11.18 1.69
N GLU A 100 18.12 11.39 2.27
CA GLU A 100 17.60 12.72 2.62
C GLU A 100 18.53 13.42 3.61
N ARG A 101 18.97 12.72 4.67
CA ARG A 101 19.97 13.24 5.60
C ARG A 101 21.29 13.58 4.89
N ALA A 102 21.80 12.68 4.04
CA ALA A 102 23.02 12.90 3.26
C ALA A 102 22.92 14.12 2.32
N PHE A 103 21.74 14.39 1.78
CA PHE A 103 21.49 15.55 0.93
C PHE A 103 21.56 16.87 1.70
N ASN A 104 21.09 16.87 2.96
CA ASN A 104 20.98 18.05 3.82
C ASN A 104 22.21 18.29 4.72
N LEU A 105 23.10 17.30 4.90
CA LEU A 105 24.30 17.44 5.73
C LEU A 105 25.27 18.48 5.16
N THR A 106 25.90 19.26 6.04
CA THR A 106 26.85 20.33 5.67
C THR A 106 28.10 20.32 6.55
N GLY A 107 29.16 21.02 6.13
CA GLY A 107 30.35 21.24 6.96
C GLY A 107 31.10 19.96 7.36
N GLN A 108 31.53 19.92 8.63
CA GLN A 108 32.35 18.85 9.20
C GLN A 108 31.57 17.53 9.30
N ASP A 109 30.29 17.57 9.70
CA ASP A 109 29.44 16.39 9.85
C ASP A 109 29.33 15.60 8.53
N ARG A 110 29.25 16.32 7.40
CA ARG A 110 29.26 15.71 6.06
C ARG A 110 30.58 14.99 5.76
N LEU A 111 31.72 15.58 6.12
CA LEU A 111 33.04 14.99 5.87
C LEU A 111 33.27 13.74 6.71
N ASP A 112 32.79 13.75 7.95
CA ASP A 112 32.88 12.59 8.83
C ASP A 112 31.94 11.46 8.38
N GLU A 113 30.75 11.80 7.87
CA GLU A 113 29.85 10.83 7.24
C GLU A 113 30.45 10.20 5.98
N ILE A 114 31.14 10.99 5.13
CA ILE A 114 31.83 10.47 3.93
C ILE A 114 32.85 9.39 4.33
N LYS A 115 33.69 9.66 5.34
CA LYS A 115 34.70 8.69 5.81
C LYS A 115 34.06 7.40 6.32
N LEU A 116 32.94 7.52 7.03
CA LEU A 116 32.19 6.36 7.53
C LEU A 116 31.62 5.53 6.37
N VAL A 117 30.96 6.19 5.42
CA VAL A 117 30.35 5.57 4.24
C VAL A 117 31.41 4.90 3.36
N GLU A 118 32.57 5.53 3.15
CA GLU A 118 33.68 4.96 2.38
C GLU A 118 34.26 3.70 3.06
N LYS A 119 34.44 3.73 4.39
CA LYS A 119 34.91 2.57 5.15
C LYS A 119 33.94 1.40 5.04
N GLU A 120 32.65 1.64 5.23
CA GLU A 120 31.62 0.60 5.14
C GLU A 120 31.48 0.08 3.70
N LEU A 121 31.59 0.95 2.70
CA LEU A 121 31.54 0.56 1.29
C LEU A 121 32.67 -0.43 0.93
N VAL A 122 33.90 -0.19 1.38
CA VAL A 122 35.03 -1.10 1.12
C VAL A 122 34.79 -2.47 1.76
N GLU A 123 34.27 -2.51 2.99
CA GLU A 123 33.95 -3.78 3.66
C GLU A 123 32.83 -4.55 2.92
N LEU A 124 31.81 -3.84 2.46
CA LEU A 124 30.70 -4.41 1.71
C LEU A 124 31.13 -4.91 0.32
N GLU A 125 32.00 -4.18 -0.39
CA GLU A 125 32.53 -4.61 -1.69
C GLU A 125 33.34 -5.90 -1.57
N GLN A 126 34.15 -6.04 -0.52
CA GLN A 126 34.88 -7.29 -0.23
C GLN A 126 33.93 -8.45 0.06
N LYS A 127 32.89 -8.22 0.87
CA LYS A 127 31.85 -9.22 1.16
C LYS A 127 31.06 -9.61 -0.10
N ALA A 128 30.73 -8.64 -0.95
CA ALA A 128 30.02 -8.86 -2.22
C ALA A 128 30.84 -9.75 -3.15
N ALA A 129 32.13 -9.45 -3.33
CA ALA A 129 33.04 -10.25 -4.15
C ALA A 129 33.13 -11.70 -3.66
N ALA A 130 33.31 -11.91 -2.35
CA ALA A 130 33.41 -13.24 -1.75
C ALA A 130 32.11 -14.06 -1.89
N LEU A 131 30.94 -13.41 -1.82
CA LEU A 131 29.65 -14.08 -2.01
C LEU A 131 29.34 -14.35 -3.48
N GLN A 132 29.71 -13.44 -4.39
CA GLN A 132 29.58 -13.67 -5.82
C GLN A 132 30.44 -14.87 -6.26
N GLU A 133 31.68 -14.97 -5.78
CA GLU A 133 32.56 -16.12 -6.05
C GLU A 133 31.91 -17.43 -5.58
N LYS A 134 31.45 -17.49 -4.31
CA LYS A 134 30.71 -18.64 -3.79
C LYS A 134 29.45 -18.97 -4.59
N SER A 135 28.71 -17.96 -5.05
CA SER A 135 27.51 -18.19 -5.86
C SER A 135 27.86 -18.80 -7.22
N ALA A 136 28.98 -18.39 -7.82
CA ALA A 136 29.49 -18.93 -9.07
C ALA A 136 29.96 -20.39 -8.92
N GLU A 137 30.64 -20.71 -7.82
CA GLU A 137 31.04 -22.09 -7.48
C GLU A 137 29.82 -23.01 -7.31
N VAL A 138 28.83 -22.58 -6.53
CA VAL A 138 27.58 -23.35 -6.32
C VAL A 138 26.82 -23.52 -7.63
N ALA A 139 26.77 -22.48 -8.47
CA ALA A 139 26.15 -22.56 -9.80
C ALA A 139 26.91 -23.53 -10.73
N ALA A 140 28.24 -23.56 -10.69
CA ALA A 140 29.05 -24.49 -11.46
C ALA A 140 28.83 -25.95 -11.02
N ALA A 141 28.85 -26.22 -9.72
CA ALA A 141 28.57 -27.54 -9.16
C ALA A 141 27.14 -28.03 -9.49
N ALA A 142 26.17 -27.13 -9.44
CA ALA A 142 24.80 -27.42 -9.81
C ALA A 142 24.65 -27.74 -11.31
N LYS A 143 25.36 -27.04 -12.21
CA LYS A 143 25.37 -27.36 -13.64
C LYS A 143 25.86 -28.78 -13.92
N VAL A 144 26.92 -29.22 -13.24
CA VAL A 144 27.44 -30.59 -13.35
C VAL A 144 26.39 -31.61 -12.89
N THR A 145 25.75 -31.35 -11.75
CA THR A 145 24.68 -32.21 -11.21
C THR A 145 23.47 -32.26 -12.14
N LEU A 146 23.09 -31.12 -12.73
CA LEU A 146 21.98 -31.02 -13.67
C LEU A 146 22.26 -31.80 -14.96
N ALA A 147 23.47 -31.64 -15.53
CA ALA A 147 23.91 -32.38 -16.70
C ALA A 147 23.82 -33.90 -16.47
N SER A 148 24.31 -34.39 -15.32
CA SER A 148 24.22 -35.83 -14.98
C SER A 148 22.79 -36.40 -14.97
N LYS A 149 21.77 -35.56 -14.75
CA LYS A 149 20.35 -35.96 -14.77
C LYS A 149 19.69 -35.78 -16.13
N ILE A 150 20.09 -34.76 -16.89
CA ILE A 150 19.50 -34.43 -18.20
C ILE A 150 20.10 -35.28 -19.31
N ASP A 151 21.42 -35.47 -19.34
CA ASP A 151 22.13 -36.21 -20.38
C ASP A 151 21.54 -37.61 -20.68
N PRO A 152 21.18 -38.46 -19.70
CA PRO A 152 20.56 -39.75 -19.99
C PRO A 152 19.14 -39.63 -20.58
N ILE A 153 18.40 -38.57 -20.23
CA ILE A 153 17.05 -38.34 -20.76
C ILE A 153 17.13 -37.77 -22.17
N GLN A 154 18.07 -36.85 -22.41
CA GLN A 154 18.40 -36.31 -23.73
C GLN A 154 18.78 -37.43 -24.69
N ALA A 155 19.65 -38.35 -24.28
CA ALA A 155 20.02 -39.51 -25.09
C ALA A 155 18.81 -40.41 -25.44
N ARG A 156 17.88 -40.61 -24.49
CA ARG A 156 16.62 -41.34 -24.74
C ARG A 156 15.69 -40.60 -25.69
N TYR A 157 15.58 -39.28 -25.55
CA TYR A 157 14.80 -38.44 -26.45
C TYR A 157 15.34 -38.50 -27.88
N ASP A 158 16.65 -38.34 -28.05
CA ASP A 158 17.29 -38.38 -29.37
C ASP A 158 17.17 -39.76 -30.03
N ALA A 159 17.33 -40.84 -29.24
CA ALA A 159 17.12 -42.20 -29.72
C ALA A 159 15.67 -42.46 -30.15
N LEU A 160 14.70 -42.04 -29.33
CA LEU A 160 13.27 -42.19 -29.63
C LEU A 160 12.87 -41.40 -30.88
N LYS A 161 13.35 -40.15 -30.99
CA LYS A 161 13.12 -39.30 -32.15
C LYS A 161 13.70 -39.89 -33.44
N ALA A 162 14.89 -40.47 -33.37
CA ALA A 162 15.49 -41.19 -34.49
C ALA A 162 14.65 -42.43 -34.89
N GLN A 163 14.18 -43.19 -33.90
CA GLN A 163 13.30 -44.36 -34.12
C GLN A 163 11.97 -43.96 -34.75
N ASN A 164 11.30 -42.93 -34.24
CA ASN A 164 10.02 -42.42 -34.75
C ASN A 164 10.19 -41.88 -36.17
N LYS A 165 11.28 -41.17 -36.46
CA LYS A 165 11.61 -40.70 -37.82
C LYS A 165 11.75 -41.86 -38.81
N ALA A 166 12.46 -42.92 -38.44
CA ALA A 166 12.63 -44.11 -39.27
C ALA A 166 11.31 -44.90 -39.44
N ALA A 167 10.51 -45.00 -38.37
CA ALA A 167 9.20 -45.64 -38.42
C ALA A 167 8.21 -44.87 -39.31
N LYS A 168 8.23 -43.54 -39.24
CA LYS A 168 7.44 -42.65 -40.11
C LYS A 168 7.78 -42.85 -41.58
N GLN A 169 9.07 -42.90 -41.94
CA GLN A 169 9.50 -43.17 -43.31
C GLN A 169 8.93 -44.49 -43.84
N LYS A 170 9.06 -45.58 -43.07
CA LYS A 170 8.49 -46.90 -43.44
C LYS A 170 6.95 -46.87 -43.58
N ARG A 171 6.26 -46.11 -42.73
CA ARG A 171 4.79 -45.95 -42.79
C ARG A 171 4.36 -45.16 -44.03
N THR A 172 5.12 -44.12 -44.40
CA THR A 172 4.89 -43.33 -45.63
C THR A 172 5.09 -44.20 -46.85
N GLU A 173 6.19 -44.96 -46.92
CA GLU A 173 6.45 -45.92 -48.01
C GLU A 173 5.32 -46.96 -48.14
N ALA A 174 4.81 -47.49 -47.01
CA ALA A 174 3.69 -48.43 -47.02
C ALA A 174 2.35 -47.80 -47.45
N LEU A 175 2.15 -46.52 -47.16
CA LEU A 175 0.98 -45.76 -47.62
C LEU A 175 1.06 -45.48 -49.12
N ASP A 176 2.24 -45.11 -49.62
CA ASP A 176 2.47 -44.83 -51.04
C ASP A 176 2.24 -46.10 -51.88
N LEU A 177 2.78 -47.24 -51.46
CA LEU A 177 2.55 -48.54 -52.12
C LEU A 177 1.07 -48.93 -52.15
N LEU A 178 0.34 -48.73 -51.05
CA LEU A 178 -1.08 -49.08 -50.98
C LEU A 178 -1.95 -48.07 -51.73
N ALA A 179 -1.53 -46.81 -51.81
CA ALA A 179 -2.18 -45.80 -52.64
C ALA A 179 -2.03 -46.11 -54.14
N GLU A 180 -0.85 -46.58 -54.58
CA GLU A 180 -0.63 -47.07 -55.95
C GLU A 180 -1.52 -48.27 -56.27
N GLN A 181 -1.67 -49.23 -55.36
CA GLN A 181 -2.55 -50.40 -55.51
C GLN A 181 -4.05 -50.05 -55.56
N VAL A 182 -4.47 -49.01 -54.84
CA VAL A 182 -5.84 -48.49 -54.94
C VAL A 182 -6.05 -47.77 -56.28
N ALA A 183 -5.03 -47.04 -56.77
CA ALA A 183 -5.08 -46.37 -58.07
C ALA A 183 -5.13 -47.36 -59.26
N SER A 184 -4.48 -48.52 -59.14
CA SER A 184 -4.54 -49.61 -60.12
C SER A 184 -5.81 -50.48 -60.04
N LYS A 185 -6.71 -50.19 -59.08
CA LYS A 185 -7.94 -50.97 -58.74
C LYS A 185 -7.69 -52.37 -58.17
N ASP A 186 -6.47 -52.67 -57.72
CA ASP A 186 -6.11 -53.96 -57.13
C ASP A 186 -6.41 -54.02 -55.61
N ALA A 187 -6.72 -52.88 -54.98
CA ALA A 187 -7.04 -52.79 -53.55
C ALA A 187 -8.26 -51.90 -53.25
N SER A 188 -8.93 -52.16 -52.12
CA SER A 188 -10.12 -51.39 -51.69
C SER A 188 -9.74 -50.01 -51.13
N PRO A 189 -10.45 -48.92 -51.51
CA PRO A 189 -10.25 -47.58 -50.92
C PRO A 189 -10.43 -47.53 -49.39
N GLU A 190 -11.28 -48.40 -48.84
CA GLU A 190 -11.56 -48.52 -47.41
C GLU A 190 -10.32 -48.96 -46.60
N ALA A 191 -9.48 -49.84 -47.19
CA ALA A 191 -8.23 -50.29 -46.58
C ALA A 191 -7.19 -49.16 -46.47
N LEU A 192 -7.13 -48.27 -47.47
CA LEU A 192 -6.26 -47.09 -47.44
C LEU A 192 -6.70 -46.12 -46.35
N ILE A 193 -8.00 -45.84 -46.24
CA ILE A 193 -8.55 -44.96 -45.20
C ILE A 193 -8.29 -45.54 -43.80
N ALA A 194 -8.43 -46.85 -43.63
CA ALA A 194 -8.14 -47.53 -42.35
C ALA A 194 -6.65 -47.45 -41.99
N LEU A 195 -5.74 -47.62 -42.96
CA LEU A 195 -4.29 -47.52 -42.74
C LEU A 195 -3.86 -46.08 -42.41
N VAL A 196 -4.42 -45.08 -43.10
CA VAL A 196 -4.18 -43.66 -42.80
C VAL A 196 -4.62 -43.31 -41.38
N LYS A 197 -5.83 -43.74 -40.96
CA LYS A 197 -6.30 -43.54 -39.58
C LYS A 197 -5.39 -44.21 -38.56
N LYS A 198 -4.95 -45.45 -38.82
CA LYS A 198 -4.02 -46.18 -37.95
C LYS A 198 -2.67 -45.47 -37.83
N ASN A 199 -2.14 -44.95 -38.93
CA ASN A 199 -0.87 -44.23 -38.93
C ASN A 199 -0.97 -42.89 -38.20
N ALA A 200 -2.09 -42.16 -38.34
CA ALA A 200 -2.35 -40.92 -37.59
C ALA A 200 -2.34 -41.17 -36.07
N LEU A 201 -2.99 -42.25 -35.60
CA LEU A 201 -3.00 -42.63 -34.19
C LEU A 201 -1.62 -43.03 -33.65
N VAL A 202 -0.76 -43.61 -34.51
CA VAL A 202 0.61 -43.96 -34.13
C VAL A 202 1.49 -42.72 -34.06
N GLU A 203 1.35 -41.78 -35.01
CA GLU A 203 2.09 -40.50 -34.98
C GLU A 203 1.73 -39.66 -33.75
N GLU A 204 0.46 -39.64 -33.34
CA GLU A 204 0.02 -38.96 -32.11
C GLU A 204 0.70 -39.55 -30.87
N LYS A 205 0.69 -40.88 -30.72
CA LYS A 205 1.36 -41.56 -29.59
C LYS A 205 2.87 -41.39 -29.56
N GLU A 206 3.51 -41.40 -30.73
CA GLU A 206 4.95 -41.12 -30.87
C GLU A 206 5.28 -39.69 -30.45
N GLY A 207 4.46 -38.71 -30.87
CA GLY A 207 4.57 -37.31 -30.48
C GLY A 207 4.34 -37.07 -28.98
N GLU A 208 3.35 -37.75 -28.39
CA GLU A 208 3.12 -37.71 -26.94
C GLU A 208 4.33 -38.26 -26.15
N ALA A 209 4.90 -39.39 -26.58
CA ALA A 209 6.06 -39.98 -25.93
C ALA A 209 7.31 -39.07 -25.99
N GLU A 210 7.51 -38.39 -27.12
CA GLU A 210 8.54 -37.35 -27.27
C GLU A 210 8.28 -36.15 -26.36
N SER A 211 7.03 -35.67 -26.28
CA SER A 211 6.64 -34.57 -25.39
C SER A 211 6.91 -34.90 -23.93
N VAL A 212 6.56 -36.10 -23.46
CA VAL A 212 6.77 -36.51 -22.06
C VAL A 212 8.25 -36.48 -21.67
N LEU A 213 9.16 -36.87 -22.56
CA LEU A 213 10.60 -36.80 -22.29
C LEU A 213 11.10 -35.36 -22.28
N LYS A 214 10.63 -34.54 -23.22
CA LYS A 214 10.94 -33.12 -23.27
C LYS A 214 10.44 -32.38 -22.02
N ASP A 215 9.20 -32.63 -21.61
CA ASP A 215 8.59 -32.05 -20.41
C ASP A 215 9.35 -32.44 -19.14
N LYS A 216 9.87 -33.68 -19.06
CA LYS A 216 10.72 -34.12 -17.94
C LYS A 216 12.06 -33.37 -17.89
N MET A 217 12.68 -33.11 -19.04
CA MET A 217 13.91 -32.33 -19.10
C MET A 217 13.67 -30.87 -18.74
N ASP A 218 12.58 -30.28 -19.26
CA ASP A 218 12.17 -28.91 -18.96
C ASP A 218 11.86 -28.76 -17.46
N LEU A 219 11.16 -29.72 -16.84
CA LEU A 219 10.91 -29.76 -15.39
C LEU A 219 12.19 -29.78 -14.54
N ILE A 220 13.23 -30.51 -14.99
CA ILE A 220 14.52 -30.55 -14.29
C ILE A 220 15.26 -29.23 -14.46
N ARG A 221 15.18 -28.62 -15.64
CA ARG A 221 15.84 -27.35 -15.97
C ARG A 221 15.22 -26.15 -15.26
N ASP A 222 13.88 -26.13 -15.16
CA ASP A 222 13.11 -25.02 -14.60
C ASP A 222 13.15 -24.96 -13.07
N ASN A 223 13.63 -26.02 -12.42
CA ASN A 223 13.75 -26.09 -10.97
C ASN A 223 15.21 -26.30 -10.53
N PRO A 224 16.08 -25.27 -10.70
CA PRO A 224 17.46 -25.38 -10.28
C PRO A 224 17.56 -25.62 -8.77
N PRO A 225 18.65 -26.25 -8.28
CA PRO A 225 18.81 -26.58 -6.87
C PRO A 225 18.59 -25.36 -5.98
N VAL A 226 17.89 -25.58 -4.85
CA VAL A 226 17.54 -24.52 -3.88
C VAL A 226 18.79 -23.75 -3.43
N GLU A 227 19.93 -24.45 -3.33
CA GLU A 227 21.24 -23.90 -2.97
C GLU A 227 21.73 -22.82 -3.94
N VAL A 228 21.48 -22.97 -5.25
CA VAL A 228 21.85 -21.98 -6.27
C VAL A 228 21.02 -20.71 -6.11
N LYS A 229 19.71 -20.86 -5.93
CA LYS A 229 18.82 -19.70 -5.72
C LYS A 229 19.16 -18.97 -4.42
N ALA A 230 19.46 -19.71 -3.35
CA ALA A 230 19.83 -19.15 -2.06
C ALA A 230 21.16 -18.40 -2.10
N SER A 231 22.20 -18.96 -2.76
CA SER A 231 23.51 -18.31 -2.88
C SER A 231 23.45 -17.07 -3.78
N GLN A 232 22.71 -17.12 -4.88
CA GLN A 232 22.45 -15.96 -5.74
C GLN A 232 21.69 -14.86 -5.01
N LEU A 233 20.64 -15.20 -4.25
CA LEU A 233 19.89 -14.21 -3.48
C LEU A 233 20.75 -13.55 -2.40
N ALA A 234 21.62 -14.30 -1.73
CA ALA A 234 22.55 -13.76 -0.74
C ALA A 234 23.59 -12.80 -1.38
N ALA A 235 24.12 -13.15 -2.55
CA ALA A 235 25.03 -12.28 -3.30
C ALA A 235 24.34 -10.98 -3.73
N ASN A 236 23.14 -11.09 -4.33
CA ASN A 236 22.37 -9.93 -4.78
C ASN A 236 22.01 -8.99 -3.63
N LYS A 237 21.66 -9.52 -2.44
CA LYS A 237 21.32 -8.69 -1.26
C LYS A 237 22.48 -7.81 -0.80
N ILE A 238 23.72 -8.31 -0.83
CA ILE A 238 24.90 -7.52 -0.47
C ILE A 238 25.28 -6.57 -1.61
N GLU A 239 25.08 -6.97 -2.86
CA GLU A 239 25.29 -6.07 -4.00
C GLU A 239 24.33 -4.87 -3.96
N ASP A 240 23.06 -5.09 -3.59
CA ASP A 240 22.09 -4.02 -3.35
C ASP A 240 22.51 -3.08 -2.22
N GLU A 241 23.22 -3.59 -1.19
CA GLU A 241 23.82 -2.74 -0.14
C GLU A 241 24.95 -1.89 -0.70
N VAL A 242 25.87 -2.49 -1.45
CA VAL A 242 26.95 -1.76 -2.12
C VAL A 242 26.39 -0.63 -3.00
N GLN A 243 25.33 -0.90 -3.78
CA GLN A 243 24.70 0.12 -4.62
C GLN A 243 24.07 1.26 -3.80
N HIS A 244 23.42 0.94 -2.67
CA HIS A 244 22.88 1.97 -1.75
C HIS A 244 23.99 2.88 -1.22
N TYR A 245 25.09 2.31 -0.74
CA TYR A 245 26.23 3.07 -0.21
C TYR A 245 26.93 3.90 -1.29
N LYS A 246 27.08 3.37 -2.51
CA LYS A 246 27.58 4.14 -3.67
C LYS A 246 26.70 5.33 -3.97
N LYS A 247 25.37 5.15 -3.97
CA LYS A 247 24.43 6.26 -4.18
C LYS A 247 24.50 7.29 -3.06
N ARG A 248 24.61 6.84 -1.81
CA ARG A 248 24.76 7.72 -0.63
C ARG A 248 26.04 8.54 -0.69
N LEU A 249 27.17 7.92 -1.07
CA LEU A 249 28.45 8.61 -1.29
C LEU A 249 28.36 9.64 -2.43
N ALA A 250 27.69 9.28 -3.54
CA ALA A 250 27.44 10.21 -4.64
C ALA A 250 26.59 11.41 -4.19
N ILE A 251 25.61 11.19 -3.31
CA ILE A 251 24.83 12.27 -2.71
C ILE A 251 25.72 13.17 -1.86
N LEU A 252 26.49 12.61 -0.92
CA LEU A 252 27.35 13.40 -0.02
C LEU A 252 28.42 14.23 -0.77
N THR A 253 28.92 13.72 -1.90
CA THR A 253 30.04 14.32 -2.63
C THR A 253 29.61 15.24 -3.76
N LYS A 254 28.66 14.82 -4.61
CA LYS A 254 28.28 15.53 -5.85
C LYS A 254 26.86 16.08 -5.83
N GLU A 255 25.90 15.33 -5.30
CA GLU A 255 24.49 15.71 -5.37
C GLU A 255 24.01 16.56 -4.18
N ASN A 256 24.86 16.74 -3.17
CA ASN A 256 24.59 17.45 -1.91
C ASN A 256 24.21 18.92 -2.16
N LEU A 257 23.27 19.40 -1.35
CA LEU A 257 22.72 20.76 -1.45
C LEU A 257 23.81 21.84 -1.27
N SER A 258 24.68 21.70 -0.27
CA SER A 258 25.71 22.70 0.02
C SER A 258 26.78 22.74 -1.06
N ILE A 259 27.21 21.59 -1.57
CA ILE A 259 28.20 21.52 -2.66
C ILE A 259 27.67 22.17 -3.93
N LYS A 260 26.42 21.87 -4.31
CA LYS A 260 25.80 22.50 -5.49
C LYS A 260 25.71 24.01 -5.33
N ARG A 261 25.33 24.49 -4.15
CA ARG A 261 25.26 25.91 -3.83
C ARG A 261 26.63 26.57 -3.88
N GLU A 262 27.62 26.00 -3.19
CA GLU A 262 29.01 26.49 -3.15
C GLU A 262 29.62 26.55 -4.56
N ALA A 263 29.39 25.54 -5.39
CA ALA A 263 29.86 25.54 -6.78
C ALA A 263 29.21 26.65 -7.63
N LEU A 264 27.93 26.94 -7.44
CA LEU A 264 27.23 28.03 -8.13
C LEU A 264 27.70 29.40 -7.64
N LEU A 265 27.93 29.56 -6.34
CA LEU A 265 28.46 30.79 -5.76
C LEU A 265 29.90 31.06 -6.22
N ALA A 266 30.77 30.04 -6.20
CA ALA A 266 32.13 30.16 -6.71
C ALA A 266 32.16 30.56 -8.20
N LYS A 267 31.23 30.02 -9.00
CA LYS A 267 31.07 30.41 -10.39
C LYS A 267 30.57 31.85 -10.54
N ALA A 268 29.63 32.29 -9.70
CA ALA A 268 29.17 33.67 -9.70
C ALA A 268 30.30 34.64 -9.31
N GLU A 269 31.17 34.26 -8.37
CA GLU A 269 32.36 35.04 -8.01
C GLU A 269 33.38 35.09 -9.16
N GLU A 270 33.63 33.97 -9.85
CA GLU A 270 34.48 33.93 -11.04
C GLU A 270 33.93 34.83 -12.16
N ASP A 271 32.64 34.71 -12.47
CA ASP A 271 31.96 35.54 -13.46
C ASP A 271 32.00 37.03 -13.06
N SER A 272 31.96 37.35 -11.75
CA SER A 272 32.08 38.73 -11.24
C SER A 272 33.49 39.29 -11.41
N ALA A 273 34.52 38.45 -11.26
CA ALA A 273 35.90 38.81 -11.53
C ALA A 273 36.13 39.02 -13.03
N GLN A 274 35.53 38.17 -13.88
CA GLN A 274 35.57 38.33 -15.35
C GLN A 274 34.81 39.58 -15.81
N LEU A 275 33.69 39.92 -15.17
CA LEU A 275 32.98 41.18 -15.39
C LEU A 275 33.87 42.39 -15.08
N ALA A 276 34.61 42.36 -13.96
CA ALA A 276 35.54 43.42 -13.60
C ALA A 276 36.72 43.55 -14.58
N ALA A 277 37.11 42.45 -15.24
CA ALA A 277 38.17 42.40 -16.25
C ALA A 277 37.69 42.63 -17.69
N ALA A 278 36.37 42.77 -17.92
CA ALA A 278 35.80 42.90 -19.26
C ALA A 278 36.18 44.23 -19.92
N THR A 279 36.66 44.17 -21.17
CA THR A 279 37.09 45.36 -21.92
C THR A 279 36.05 45.85 -22.92
N THR A 280 35.04 45.04 -23.25
CA THR A 280 33.95 45.41 -24.16
C THR A 280 32.57 45.37 -23.49
N GLY A 281 31.66 46.26 -23.91
CA GLY A 281 30.30 46.33 -23.33
C GLY A 281 29.45 45.07 -23.56
N LYS A 282 29.72 44.30 -24.63
CA LYS A 282 29.04 43.01 -24.87
C LYS A 282 29.52 41.92 -23.91
N GLU A 283 30.82 41.87 -23.60
CA GLU A 283 31.38 40.95 -22.61
C GLU A 283 30.89 41.30 -21.22
N ALA A 284 30.92 42.59 -20.83
CA ALA A 284 30.39 43.03 -19.55
C ALA A 284 28.90 42.68 -19.36
N LEU A 285 28.07 42.86 -20.39
CA LEU A 285 26.65 42.49 -20.31
C LEU A 285 26.42 40.98 -20.27
N LYS A 286 27.27 40.19 -20.94
CA LYS A 286 27.21 38.72 -20.89
C LYS A 286 27.57 38.22 -19.49
N GLU A 287 28.64 38.74 -18.89
CA GLU A 287 29.09 38.32 -17.57
C GLU A 287 28.20 38.84 -16.44
N ALA A 288 27.64 40.06 -16.57
CA ALA A 288 26.61 40.52 -15.63
C ALA A 288 25.37 39.59 -15.62
N LYS A 289 24.97 39.08 -16.80
CA LYS A 289 23.87 38.10 -16.91
C LYS A 289 24.24 36.71 -16.41
N SER A 290 25.52 36.31 -16.41
CA SER A 290 25.95 35.01 -15.87
C SER A 290 26.00 35.07 -14.34
N VAL A 291 26.52 36.16 -13.77
CA VAL A 291 26.51 36.43 -12.31
C VAL A 291 25.10 36.34 -11.75
N VAL A 292 24.14 37.12 -12.27
CA VAL A 292 22.74 37.14 -11.79
C VAL A 292 22.10 35.76 -11.90
N ARG A 293 22.32 35.07 -13.01
CA ARG A 293 21.75 33.73 -13.23
C ARG A 293 22.32 32.71 -12.26
N ASN A 294 23.61 32.76 -11.97
CA ASN A 294 24.26 31.81 -11.08
C ASN A 294 23.91 32.12 -9.61
N SER A 295 23.74 33.38 -9.24
CA SER A 295 23.25 33.77 -7.91
C SER A 295 21.79 33.38 -7.68
N GLU A 296 20.88 33.66 -8.63
CA GLU A 296 19.47 33.22 -8.56
C GLU A 296 19.36 31.68 -8.51
N ARG A 297 20.23 30.97 -9.24
CA ARG A 297 20.31 29.51 -9.17
C ARG A 297 20.82 29.03 -7.81
N ALA A 298 21.75 29.74 -7.18
CA ALA A 298 22.23 29.40 -5.84
C ALA A 298 21.13 29.60 -4.78
N GLU A 299 20.33 30.67 -4.90
CA GLU A 299 19.17 30.93 -4.05
C GLU A 299 18.07 29.86 -4.23
N SER A 300 17.65 29.57 -5.46
CA SER A 300 16.68 28.50 -5.73
C SER A 300 17.19 27.11 -5.34
N THR A 301 18.51 26.86 -5.38
CA THR A 301 19.11 25.62 -4.86
C THR A 301 18.96 25.53 -3.34
N SER A 302 18.98 26.65 -2.62
CA SER A 302 18.80 26.65 -1.17
C SER A 302 17.38 26.25 -0.73
N GLU A 303 16.40 26.42 -1.61
CA GLU A 303 15.00 26.03 -1.40
C GLU A 303 14.71 24.59 -1.87
N GLN A 304 15.66 23.91 -2.50
CA GLN A 304 15.46 22.55 -2.99
C GLN A 304 15.29 21.57 -1.83
N VAL A 305 14.16 20.87 -1.84
CA VAL A 305 13.90 19.74 -0.95
C VAL A 305 14.32 18.44 -1.64
N TYR A 306 14.85 17.48 -0.86
CA TYR A 306 15.16 16.15 -1.38
C TYR A 306 13.89 15.49 -1.94
N ALA A 307 13.92 15.10 -3.21
CA ALA A 307 12.82 14.41 -3.87
C ALA A 307 12.75 12.94 -3.37
N ARG A 308 12.16 12.75 -2.20
CA ARG A 308 12.00 11.45 -1.55
C ARG A 308 11.05 10.56 -2.34
N THR A 309 11.43 9.31 -2.55
CA THR A 309 10.51 8.31 -3.12
C THR A 309 9.43 7.97 -2.10
N ALA A 310 8.17 7.94 -2.51
CA ALA A 310 7.05 7.71 -1.60
C ALA A 310 7.10 6.30 -0.99
N THR A 311 7.40 6.19 0.31
CA THR A 311 7.45 4.91 1.04
C THR A 311 6.08 4.53 1.58
N ILE A 312 5.82 3.23 1.81
CA ILE A 312 4.53 2.79 2.36
C ILE A 312 4.18 3.49 3.68
N PHE A 313 5.17 3.79 4.53
CA PHE A 313 4.97 4.47 5.82
C PHE A 313 4.56 5.93 5.65
N TRP A 314 5.20 6.64 4.72
CA TRP A 314 4.84 8.01 4.43
C TRP A 314 3.48 8.09 3.74
N GLN A 315 3.23 7.20 2.76
CA GLN A 315 1.93 7.07 2.09
C GLN A 315 0.81 6.73 3.08
N THR A 316 1.09 5.88 4.08
CA THR A 316 0.17 5.58 5.18
C THR A 316 -0.22 6.83 5.96
N LYS A 317 0.76 7.62 6.40
CA LYS A 317 0.51 8.87 7.14
C LYS A 317 -0.31 9.85 6.31
N ARG A 318 0.02 9.95 5.02
CA ARG A 318 -0.71 10.80 4.08
C ARG A 318 -2.16 10.35 3.93
N SER A 319 -2.44 9.07 3.71
CA SER A 319 -3.82 8.55 3.62
C SER A 319 -4.62 8.79 4.90
N ILE A 320 -4.01 8.57 6.07
CA ILE A 320 -4.67 8.85 7.36
C ILE A 320 -5.07 10.34 7.42
N ALA A 321 -4.18 11.25 7.08
CA ALA A 321 -4.51 12.66 7.07
C ALA A 321 -5.58 13.02 6.04
N THR A 322 -5.51 12.45 4.83
CA THR A 322 -6.53 12.67 3.78
C THR A 322 -7.91 12.24 4.24
N VAL A 323 -8.04 11.06 4.88
CA VAL A 323 -9.35 10.60 5.39
C VAL A 323 -9.85 11.52 6.50
N PHE A 324 -8.99 11.98 7.41
CA PHE A 324 -9.39 12.88 8.49
C PHE A 324 -9.83 14.24 7.97
N VAL A 325 -9.10 14.83 7.02
CA VAL A 325 -9.47 16.10 6.39
C VAL A 325 -10.83 15.97 5.72
N GLY A 326 -11.03 14.94 4.88
CA GLY A 326 -12.31 14.70 4.23
C GLY A 326 -13.45 14.45 5.23
N PHE A 327 -13.19 13.66 6.27
CA PHE A 327 -14.15 13.37 7.33
C PHE A 327 -14.54 14.61 8.15
N ILE A 328 -13.58 15.46 8.51
CA ILE A 328 -13.85 16.71 9.24
C ILE A 328 -14.70 17.65 8.39
N ILE A 329 -14.37 17.82 7.11
CA ILE A 329 -15.17 18.62 6.18
C ILE A 329 -16.60 18.07 6.10
N ALA A 330 -16.75 16.75 5.98
CA ALA A 330 -18.06 16.10 5.99
C ALA A 330 -18.80 16.35 7.30
N ALA A 331 -18.18 16.20 8.46
CA ALA A 331 -18.81 16.37 9.77
C ALA A 331 -19.26 17.82 10.01
N VAL A 332 -18.42 18.80 9.65
CA VAL A 332 -18.73 20.24 9.76
C VAL A 332 -19.96 20.62 8.96
N ILE A 333 -20.20 19.98 7.82
CA ILE A 333 -21.38 20.23 6.97
C ILE A 333 -22.57 19.36 7.41
N ALA A 334 -22.34 18.07 7.65
CA ALA A 334 -23.37 17.08 7.91
C ALA A 334 -24.05 17.26 9.27
N ILE A 335 -23.31 17.64 10.32
CA ILE A 335 -23.87 17.78 11.67
C ILE A 335 -24.88 18.94 11.72
N PRO A 336 -24.56 20.18 11.29
CA PRO A 336 -25.54 21.27 11.29
C PRO A 336 -26.76 20.97 10.41
N LEU A 337 -26.54 20.46 9.20
CA LEU A 337 -27.64 20.11 8.29
C LEU A 337 -28.49 18.97 8.84
N GLY A 338 -27.87 17.97 9.47
CA GLY A 338 -28.56 16.86 10.11
C GLY A 338 -29.40 17.33 11.30
N ILE A 339 -28.88 18.23 12.13
CA ILE A 339 -29.65 18.82 13.24
C ILE A 339 -30.85 19.60 12.70
N MET A 340 -30.67 20.41 11.64
CA MET A 340 -31.76 21.14 11.00
C MET A 340 -32.84 20.19 10.45
N CYS A 341 -32.43 19.09 9.83
CA CYS A 341 -33.34 18.03 9.36
C CYS A 341 -34.11 17.38 10.52
N GLY A 342 -33.43 17.06 11.62
CA GLY A 342 -34.07 16.42 12.77
C GLY A 342 -35.03 17.34 13.52
N LEU A 343 -34.75 18.65 13.58
CA LEU A 343 -35.60 19.63 14.27
C LEU A 343 -36.82 20.05 13.46
N ASN A 344 -36.73 20.04 12.12
CA ASN A 344 -37.81 20.53 11.25
C ASN A 344 -38.22 19.50 10.19
N ARG A 345 -39.45 19.00 10.32
CA ARG A 345 -40.05 18.03 9.37
C ARG A 345 -40.15 18.55 7.94
N ILE A 346 -40.35 19.85 7.75
CA ILE A 346 -40.41 20.47 6.41
C ILE A 346 -39.03 20.44 5.77
N PHE A 347 -38.00 20.83 6.53
CA PHE A 347 -36.62 20.81 6.04
C PHE A 347 -36.18 19.37 5.70
N MET A 348 -36.53 18.40 6.54
CA MET A 348 -36.31 16.97 6.24
C MET A 348 -37.00 16.53 4.95
N ALA A 349 -38.25 16.93 4.72
CA ALA A 349 -38.98 16.60 3.50
C ALA A 349 -38.31 17.18 2.25
N CYS A 350 -37.75 18.40 2.33
CA CYS A 350 -37.00 19.02 1.23
C CYS A 350 -35.63 18.34 0.99
N MET A 351 -34.94 17.91 2.05
CA MET A 351 -33.64 17.26 1.95
C MET A 351 -33.73 15.80 1.51
N THR A 352 -34.85 15.12 1.77
CA THR A 352 -35.01 13.68 1.49
C THR A 352 -34.78 13.34 0.01
N PRO A 353 -35.33 14.06 -0.99
CA PRO A 353 -35.01 13.82 -2.40
C PRO A 353 -33.53 14.01 -2.73
N ILE A 354 -32.89 15.06 -2.20
CA ILE A 354 -31.47 15.36 -2.41
C ILE A 354 -30.60 14.21 -1.88
N ILE A 355 -30.85 13.80 -0.64
CA ILE A 355 -30.15 12.67 -0.01
C ILE A 355 -30.35 11.40 -0.85
N SER A 356 -31.57 11.14 -1.32
CA SER A 356 -31.88 9.93 -2.09
C SER A 356 -31.18 9.89 -3.45
N ILE A 357 -30.97 11.05 -4.09
CA ILE A 357 -30.29 11.16 -5.39
C ILE A 357 -28.77 11.03 -5.24
N PHE A 358 -28.17 11.71 -4.25
CA PHE A 358 -26.72 11.79 -4.14
C PHE A 358 -26.09 10.64 -3.33
N ARG A 359 -26.81 10.05 -2.39
CA ARG A 359 -26.33 8.92 -1.59
C ARG A 359 -25.88 7.69 -2.39
N PRO A 360 -26.57 7.25 -3.47
CA PRO A 360 -26.15 6.07 -4.25
C PRO A 360 -25.05 6.36 -5.29
N VAL A 361 -24.62 7.62 -5.45
CA VAL A 361 -23.61 7.99 -6.45
C VAL A 361 -22.27 7.34 -6.11
N SER A 362 -21.69 6.65 -7.09
CA SER A 362 -20.40 5.97 -6.92
C SER A 362 -19.28 6.95 -6.57
N PRO A 363 -18.38 6.60 -5.64
CA PRO A 363 -17.23 7.43 -5.30
C PRO A 363 -16.32 7.79 -6.48
N VAL A 364 -16.22 6.90 -7.48
CA VAL A 364 -15.43 7.14 -8.68
C VAL A 364 -15.96 8.33 -9.47
N VAL A 365 -17.28 8.49 -9.54
CA VAL A 365 -17.91 9.63 -10.22
C VAL A 365 -17.62 10.93 -9.48
N TRP A 366 -17.72 10.91 -8.15
CA TRP A 366 -17.36 12.06 -7.32
C TRP A 366 -15.92 12.50 -7.51
N LEU A 367 -14.99 11.55 -7.58
CA LEU A 367 -13.59 11.84 -7.87
C LEU A 367 -13.42 12.59 -9.18
N LEU A 368 -14.00 12.10 -10.27
CA LEU A 368 -13.87 12.73 -11.58
C LEU A 368 -14.45 14.15 -11.59
N ILE A 369 -15.61 14.35 -10.95
CA ILE A 369 -16.22 15.67 -10.82
C ILE A 369 -15.29 16.61 -10.05
N PHE A 370 -14.77 16.18 -8.90
CA PHE A 370 -13.87 17.01 -8.11
C PHE A 370 -12.55 17.28 -8.83
N GLN A 371 -12.01 16.30 -9.55
CA GLN A 371 -10.81 16.50 -10.37
C GLN A 371 -11.02 17.57 -11.44
N ILE A 372 -12.18 17.61 -12.08
CA ILE A 372 -12.52 18.66 -13.07
C ILE A 372 -12.72 20.01 -12.40
N VAL A 373 -13.53 20.08 -11.34
CA VAL A 373 -13.91 21.34 -10.69
C VAL A 373 -12.72 21.99 -9.99
N ILE A 374 -11.99 21.23 -9.17
CA ILE A 374 -10.82 21.70 -8.44
C ILE A 374 -9.67 21.89 -9.43
N GLY A 375 -9.51 21.00 -10.42
CA GLY A 375 -8.54 21.21 -11.50
C GLY A 375 -8.74 22.55 -12.20
N ALA A 376 -9.98 22.87 -12.60
CA ALA A 376 -10.29 24.14 -13.25
C ALA A 376 -10.05 25.37 -12.35
N PHE A 377 -10.20 25.22 -11.03
CA PHE A 377 -10.00 26.32 -10.08
C PHE A 377 -8.52 26.56 -9.74
N PHE A 378 -7.67 25.52 -9.79
CA PHE A 378 -6.30 25.56 -9.29
C PHE A 378 -5.20 25.38 -10.37
N LEU A 379 -5.52 25.22 -11.66
CA LEU A 379 -4.56 25.08 -12.77
C LEU A 379 -4.60 26.37 -13.64
N PRO A 380 -3.52 27.19 -13.63
CA PRO A 380 -2.32 26.86 -14.41
C PRO A 380 -1.05 26.59 -13.58
N ASP A 381 -0.99 27.11 -12.34
CA ASP A 381 0.17 26.94 -11.45
C ASP A 381 -0.28 26.68 -9.99
N PRO A 382 -0.43 25.40 -9.61
CA PRO A 382 -0.87 25.03 -8.26
C PRO A 382 0.09 25.46 -7.16
N ALA A 383 1.38 25.60 -7.47
CA ALA A 383 2.41 25.88 -6.46
C ALA A 383 2.36 27.33 -5.97
N SER A 384 1.91 28.27 -6.80
CA SER A 384 1.84 29.70 -6.46
C SER A 384 0.49 30.14 -5.88
N HIS A 385 -0.51 29.24 -5.81
CA HIS A 385 -1.82 29.61 -5.30
C HIS A 385 -1.76 29.85 -3.76
N PRO A 386 -2.37 30.95 -3.24
CA PRO A 386 -2.26 31.34 -1.83
C PRO A 386 -2.66 30.24 -0.83
N LEU A 387 -3.65 29.43 -1.18
CA LEU A 387 -4.09 28.30 -0.35
C LEU A 387 -2.99 27.23 -0.19
N PHE A 388 -2.30 26.84 -1.26
CA PHE A 388 -1.26 25.82 -1.18
C PHE A 388 -0.02 26.35 -0.48
N LEU A 389 0.33 27.62 -0.68
CA LEU A 389 1.39 28.29 0.06
C LEU A 389 1.07 28.31 1.56
N PHE A 390 -0.14 28.72 1.96
CA PHE A 390 -0.55 28.72 3.36
C PHE A 390 -0.62 27.30 3.97
N MET A 391 -1.08 26.31 3.21
CA MET A 391 -1.19 24.94 3.69
C MET A 391 0.16 24.24 3.83
N ASN A 392 1.13 24.59 2.99
CA ASN A 392 2.47 24.01 2.98
C ASN A 392 3.53 24.91 3.66
N ASP A 393 3.11 26.04 4.23
CA ASP A 393 4.00 26.93 4.98
C ASP A 393 4.54 26.26 6.24
N ALA A 394 5.82 26.46 6.55
CA ALA A 394 6.50 25.77 7.65
C ALA A 394 5.88 26.08 9.04
N LEU A 395 5.16 27.19 9.18
CA LEU A 395 4.43 27.55 10.40
C LEU A 395 3.10 26.80 10.56
N ASN A 396 2.59 26.17 9.50
CA ASN A 396 1.35 25.42 9.54
C ASN A 396 1.61 24.01 10.09
N PRO A 397 0.95 23.59 11.19
CA PRO A 397 1.10 22.23 11.71
C PRO A 397 0.66 21.14 10.71
N LEU A 398 -0.02 21.50 9.62
CA LEU A 398 -0.43 20.61 8.54
C LEU A 398 0.55 20.58 7.35
N ALA A 399 1.62 21.38 7.35
CA ALA A 399 2.53 21.46 6.21
C ALA A 399 3.29 20.16 5.93
N PHE A 400 3.45 19.28 6.94
CA PHE A 400 4.02 17.95 6.74
C PHE A 400 3.21 17.07 5.78
N LEU A 401 1.95 17.44 5.47
CA LEU A 401 1.07 16.70 4.57
C LEU A 401 1.44 16.89 3.09
N GLN A 402 2.22 17.93 2.77
CA GLN A 402 2.53 18.32 1.39
C GLN A 402 1.26 18.33 0.54
N THR A 403 0.37 19.26 0.86
CA THR A 403 -0.95 19.37 0.25
C THR A 403 -0.79 19.68 -1.23
N ASN A 404 -1.19 18.71 -2.05
CA ASN A 404 -1.19 18.81 -3.51
C ASN A 404 -2.64 18.75 -4.02
N PRO A 405 -2.94 19.22 -5.25
CA PRO A 405 -4.30 19.14 -5.82
C PRO A 405 -4.91 17.73 -5.77
N ALA A 406 -4.10 16.69 -6.01
CA ALA A 406 -4.52 15.29 -5.93
C ALA A 406 -5.02 14.87 -4.53
N MET A 407 -4.40 15.39 -3.47
CA MET A 407 -4.87 15.18 -2.10
C MET A 407 -6.23 15.85 -1.88
N ILE A 408 -6.45 17.04 -2.44
CA ILE A 408 -7.73 17.73 -2.31
C ILE A 408 -8.83 16.96 -3.06
N PHE A 409 -8.56 16.45 -4.28
CA PHE A 409 -9.54 15.63 -5.02
C PHE A 409 -9.99 14.41 -4.20
N SER A 410 -9.03 13.69 -3.61
CA SER A 410 -9.30 12.49 -2.80
C SER A 410 -10.01 12.86 -1.48
N ALA A 411 -9.58 13.91 -0.77
CA ALA A 411 -10.23 14.39 0.43
C ALA A 411 -11.68 14.86 0.18
N SER A 412 -11.94 15.58 -0.91
CA SER A 412 -13.30 16.00 -1.30
C SER A 412 -14.19 14.81 -1.66
N THR A 413 -13.64 13.81 -2.33
CA THR A 413 -14.36 12.56 -2.64
C THR A 413 -14.76 11.83 -1.36
N VAL A 414 -13.83 11.70 -0.41
CA VAL A 414 -14.10 11.14 0.92
C VAL A 414 -15.15 11.96 1.65
N ALA A 415 -15.04 13.30 1.64
CA ALA A 415 -15.99 14.18 2.29
C ALA A 415 -17.41 13.96 1.77
N MET A 416 -17.59 13.90 0.45
CA MET A 416 -18.89 13.69 -0.16
C MET A 416 -19.48 12.32 0.16
N CYS A 417 -18.66 11.27 0.23
CA CYS A 417 -19.12 9.92 0.58
C CYS A 417 -19.46 9.79 2.08
N ALA A 418 -18.68 10.43 2.95
CA ALA A 418 -18.87 10.42 4.39
C ALA A 418 -20.01 11.34 4.87
N LEU A 419 -20.38 12.35 4.07
CA LEU A 419 -21.40 13.35 4.42
C LEU A 419 -22.78 12.72 4.60
N TRP A 420 -23.21 11.85 3.69
CA TRP A 420 -24.59 11.34 3.71
C TRP A 420 -24.90 10.45 4.91
N PRO A 421 -24.07 9.45 5.28
CA PRO A 421 -24.32 8.66 6.49
C PRO A 421 -24.28 9.52 7.77
N ALA A 422 -23.42 10.53 7.84
CA ALA A 422 -23.31 11.42 9.01
C ALA A 422 -24.57 12.27 9.14
N LEU A 423 -25.04 12.85 8.03
CA LEU A 423 -26.21 13.72 8.00
C LEU A 423 -27.47 12.94 8.38
N VAL A 424 -27.69 11.77 7.76
CA VAL A 424 -28.88 10.94 8.01
C VAL A 424 -28.93 10.46 9.45
N ASN A 425 -27.82 9.94 9.99
CA ASN A 425 -27.78 9.48 11.38
C ASN A 425 -27.91 10.63 12.39
N THR A 426 -27.36 11.80 12.09
CA THR A 426 -27.56 13.00 12.91
C THR A 426 -29.02 13.44 12.92
N ALA A 427 -29.67 13.45 11.74
CA ALA A 427 -31.09 13.78 11.63
C ALA A 427 -31.98 12.78 12.38
N LEU A 428 -31.68 11.48 12.28
CA LEU A 428 -32.35 10.43 13.06
C LEU A 428 -32.12 10.63 14.57
N GLY A 429 -30.91 11.01 14.98
CA GLY A 429 -30.56 11.18 16.40
C GLY A 429 -31.32 12.33 17.04
N VAL A 430 -31.45 13.43 16.30
CA VAL A 430 -32.18 14.61 16.76
C VAL A 430 -33.70 14.40 16.72
N SER A 431 -34.21 13.67 15.72
CA SER A 431 -35.66 13.38 15.63
C SER A 431 -36.14 12.29 16.59
N ALA A 432 -35.22 11.45 17.10
CA ALA A 432 -35.50 10.42 18.10
C ALA A 432 -35.52 10.93 19.55
N ILE A 433 -35.20 12.22 19.78
CA ILE A 433 -35.22 12.81 21.13
C ILE A 433 -36.62 12.73 21.72
N ASP A 434 -36.72 12.31 22.98
CA ASP A 434 -37.99 12.23 23.69
C ASP A 434 -38.72 13.59 23.67
N LYS A 435 -40.02 13.54 23.39
CA LYS A 435 -40.90 14.71 23.39
C LYS A 435 -40.91 15.38 24.76
N ASP A 436 -40.69 14.63 25.85
CA ASP A 436 -40.65 15.16 27.21
C ASP A 436 -39.50 16.15 27.42
N HIS A 437 -38.30 15.83 26.92
CA HIS A 437 -37.18 16.77 26.94
C HIS A 437 -37.50 18.07 26.18
N LEU A 438 -38.20 17.96 25.05
CA LEU A 438 -38.62 19.12 24.26
C LEU A 438 -39.76 19.91 24.94
N ASN A 439 -40.64 19.24 25.67
CA ASN A 439 -41.72 19.87 26.42
C ASN A 439 -41.19 20.62 27.65
N VAL A 440 -40.22 20.06 28.37
CA VAL A 440 -39.50 20.78 29.45
C VAL A 440 -38.86 22.06 28.92
N ALA A 441 -38.25 22.02 27.72
CA ALA A 441 -37.69 23.20 27.07
C ALA A 441 -38.74 24.28 26.78
N LYS A 442 -39.97 23.88 26.42
CA LYS A 442 -41.09 24.80 26.16
C LYS A 442 -41.63 25.41 27.45
N VAL A 443 -41.78 24.61 28.51
CA VAL A 443 -42.24 25.07 29.83
C VAL A 443 -41.27 26.09 30.42
N LEU A 444 -39.97 25.82 30.33
CA LEU A 444 -38.91 26.74 30.79
C LEU A 444 -38.68 27.92 29.83
N LYS A 445 -39.46 28.04 28.74
CA LYS A 445 -39.31 29.07 27.68
C LYS A 445 -37.87 29.24 27.20
N LEU A 446 -37.13 28.15 27.05
CA LEU A 446 -35.74 28.20 26.59
C LEU A 446 -35.68 28.69 25.14
N GLY A 447 -34.80 29.68 24.90
CA GLY A 447 -34.48 30.18 23.56
C GLY A 447 -33.81 29.11 22.68
N PHE A 448 -33.74 29.35 21.37
CA PHE A 448 -33.23 28.39 20.38
C PHE A 448 -31.84 27.84 20.73
N TRP A 449 -30.87 28.72 21.00
CA TRP A 449 -29.51 28.34 21.34
C TRP A 449 -29.41 27.57 22.67
N SER A 450 -30.21 27.95 23.66
CA SER A 450 -30.26 27.22 24.94
C SER A 450 -30.85 25.83 24.77
N ARG A 451 -31.92 25.69 23.97
CA ARG A 451 -32.51 24.38 23.64
C ARG A 451 -31.53 23.51 22.85
N LEU A 452 -30.81 24.11 21.89
CA LEU A 452 -29.86 23.42 21.04
C LEU A 452 -28.70 22.82 21.85
N PHE A 453 -28.00 23.64 22.63
CA PHE A 453 -26.79 23.21 23.33
C PHE A 453 -27.05 22.47 24.65
N LYS A 454 -28.18 22.71 25.34
CA LYS A 454 -28.46 22.05 26.63
C LYS A 454 -29.31 20.79 26.52
N ILE A 455 -30.06 20.62 25.44
CA ILE A 455 -31.02 19.51 25.32
C ILE A 455 -30.75 18.73 24.04
N VAL A 456 -30.82 19.40 22.88
CA VAL A 456 -30.82 18.72 21.57
C VAL A 456 -29.47 18.04 21.29
N ILE A 457 -28.37 18.79 21.37
CA ILE A 457 -27.04 18.25 21.11
C ILE A 457 -26.74 17.15 22.14
N PRO A 458 -26.75 17.39 23.47
CA PRO A 458 -26.41 16.36 24.45
C PRO A 458 -27.20 15.06 24.31
N SER A 459 -28.51 15.14 24.06
CA SER A 459 -29.38 13.95 23.95
C SER A 459 -29.17 13.17 22.65
N SER A 460 -28.77 13.84 21.57
CA SER A 460 -28.53 13.20 20.27
C SER A 460 -27.09 12.75 20.06
N LEU A 461 -26.13 13.22 20.87
CA LEU A 461 -24.69 12.91 20.74
C LEU A 461 -24.40 11.42 20.54
N PRO A 462 -24.99 10.47 21.29
CA PRO A 462 -24.70 9.05 21.08
C PRO A 462 -25.00 8.56 19.66
N LEU A 463 -26.13 8.98 19.07
CA LEU A 463 -26.49 8.59 17.71
C LEU A 463 -25.73 9.39 16.65
N VAL A 464 -25.38 10.65 16.93
CA VAL A 464 -24.48 11.45 16.08
C VAL A 464 -23.12 10.77 15.96
N PHE A 465 -22.52 10.34 17.07
CA PHE A 465 -21.24 9.63 17.07
C PHE A 465 -21.33 8.25 16.39
N ALA A 466 -22.44 7.53 16.55
CA ALA A 466 -22.68 6.31 15.79
C ALA A 466 -22.70 6.58 14.28
N GLY A 467 -23.35 7.67 13.86
CA GLY A 467 -23.34 8.14 12.47
C GLY A 467 -21.95 8.51 11.96
N LEU A 468 -21.21 9.29 12.75
CA LEU A 468 -19.84 9.70 12.45
C LEU A 468 -18.90 8.49 12.34
N ARG A 469 -19.06 7.47 13.19
CA ARG A 469 -18.29 6.22 13.12
C ARG A 469 -18.54 5.48 11.80
N ILE A 470 -19.81 5.33 11.41
CA ILE A 470 -20.18 4.73 10.11
C ILE A 470 -19.57 5.54 8.96
N SER A 471 -19.66 6.88 9.03
CA SER A 471 -19.10 7.78 8.03
C SER A 471 -17.59 7.68 7.89
N LEU A 472 -16.84 7.59 9.00
CA LEU A 472 -15.39 7.42 8.96
C LEU A 472 -15.01 6.08 8.32
N GLY A 473 -15.74 5.00 8.63
CA GLY A 473 -15.53 3.69 8.00
C GLY A 473 -15.78 3.69 6.49
N VAL A 474 -16.87 4.32 6.04
CA VAL A 474 -17.17 4.49 4.61
C VAL A 474 -16.10 5.36 3.93
N GLY A 475 -15.70 6.46 4.57
CA GLY A 475 -14.65 7.34 4.07
C GLY A 475 -13.31 6.63 3.89
N TRP A 476 -12.91 5.81 4.88
CA TRP A 476 -11.69 5.00 4.82
C TRP A 476 -11.71 4.00 3.66
N MET A 477 -12.82 3.29 3.49
CA MET A 477 -12.99 2.32 2.39
C MET A 477 -12.90 2.99 1.02
N VAL A 478 -13.51 4.16 0.86
CA VAL A 478 -13.52 4.91 -0.40
C VAL A 478 -12.16 5.53 -0.71
N LEU A 479 -11.42 5.96 0.32
CA LEU A 479 -10.15 6.66 0.13
C LEU A 479 -9.16 5.85 -0.71
N ILE A 480 -9.03 4.54 -0.46
CA ILE A 480 -8.07 3.69 -1.17
C ILE A 480 -8.33 3.69 -2.67
N ALA A 481 -9.59 3.58 -3.08
CA ALA A 481 -9.96 3.68 -4.50
C ALA A 481 -9.71 5.09 -5.05
N ALA A 482 -10.00 6.13 -4.26
CA ALA A 482 -9.80 7.50 -4.69
C ALA A 482 -8.33 7.86 -4.90
N GLU A 483 -7.43 7.41 -4.02
CA GLU A 483 -5.99 7.63 -4.14
C GLU A 483 -5.39 6.85 -5.31
N ALA A 484 -5.87 5.63 -5.57
CA ALA A 484 -5.45 4.83 -6.72
C ALA A 484 -5.77 5.53 -8.06
N LEU A 485 -6.92 6.18 -8.17
CA LEU A 485 -7.35 6.85 -9.42
C LEU A 485 -6.83 8.28 -9.58
N SER A 486 -6.64 9.02 -8.49
CA SER A 486 -6.18 10.42 -8.53
C SER A 486 -4.66 10.58 -8.60
N SER A 487 -3.92 9.47 -8.61
CA SER A 487 -2.45 9.43 -8.54
C SER A 487 -1.89 10.23 -7.36
N SER A 488 -2.66 10.38 -6.28
CA SER A 488 -2.19 11.00 -5.04
C SER A 488 -1.22 10.06 -4.34
N ASP A 489 -0.18 10.57 -3.69
CA ASP A 489 0.83 9.69 -3.06
C ASP A 489 0.35 9.09 -1.72
N GLY A 490 -0.80 8.43 -1.71
CA GLY A 490 -1.34 7.66 -0.60
C GLY A 490 -1.33 6.15 -0.85
N LEU A 491 -1.74 5.38 0.14
CA LEU A 491 -1.80 3.90 0.11
C LEU A 491 -2.51 3.33 -1.12
N GLY A 492 -3.53 4.01 -1.65
CA GLY A 492 -4.20 3.57 -2.88
C GLY A 492 -3.26 3.54 -4.09
N LYS A 493 -2.39 4.54 -4.22
CA LYS A 493 -1.38 4.58 -5.28
C LYS A 493 -0.32 3.51 -5.08
N PHE A 494 0.15 3.27 -3.85
CA PHE A 494 1.06 2.14 -3.57
C PHE A 494 0.52 0.81 -4.09
N VAL A 495 -0.74 0.50 -3.75
CA VAL A 495 -1.39 -0.75 -4.20
C VAL A 495 -1.51 -0.78 -5.72
N TRP A 496 -1.84 0.34 -6.35
CA TRP A 496 -1.97 0.45 -7.80
C TRP A 496 -0.62 0.27 -8.51
N ASP A 497 0.43 0.89 -8.02
CA ASP A 497 1.79 0.80 -8.59
C ASP A 497 2.32 -0.64 -8.48
N GLU A 498 2.12 -1.30 -7.33
CA GLU A 498 2.50 -2.70 -7.15
C GLU A 498 1.66 -3.64 -8.03
N TYR A 499 0.37 -3.35 -8.21
CA TYR A 499 -0.47 -4.13 -9.11
C TYR A 499 0.03 -4.05 -10.55
N GLN A 500 0.42 -2.86 -11.01
CA GLN A 500 0.96 -2.63 -12.35
C GLN A 500 2.35 -3.26 -12.55
N ASN A 501 3.16 -3.38 -11.48
CA ASN A 501 4.46 -4.06 -11.53
C ASN A 501 4.34 -5.57 -11.81
N GLY A 502 3.25 -6.22 -11.36
CA GLY A 502 2.91 -7.60 -11.71
C GLY A 502 3.91 -8.68 -11.28
N SER A 503 4.85 -8.37 -10.37
CA SER A 503 5.88 -9.30 -9.89
C SER A 503 5.38 -10.13 -8.70
N SER A 504 6.02 -11.29 -8.43
CA SER A 504 5.71 -12.10 -7.24
C SER A 504 5.94 -11.36 -5.92
N GLN A 505 6.91 -10.43 -5.89
CA GLN A 505 7.15 -9.57 -4.73
C GLN A 505 6.06 -8.50 -4.58
N SER A 506 5.57 -7.96 -5.70
CA SER A 506 4.50 -6.97 -5.70
C SER A 506 3.20 -7.51 -5.10
N PHE A 507 2.88 -8.79 -5.33
CA PHE A 507 1.74 -9.42 -4.64
C PHE A 507 1.93 -9.47 -3.12
N ALA A 508 3.15 -9.71 -2.62
CA ALA A 508 3.43 -9.66 -1.18
C ALA A 508 3.26 -8.23 -0.62
N ASN A 509 3.71 -7.21 -1.38
CA ASN A 509 3.54 -5.81 -1.04
C ASN A 509 2.05 -5.37 -1.01
N ILE A 510 1.23 -5.85 -1.95
CA ILE A 510 -0.23 -5.60 -1.96
C ILE A 510 -0.90 -6.21 -0.73
N ILE A 511 -0.56 -7.46 -0.37
CA ILE A 511 -1.12 -8.08 0.85
C ILE A 511 -0.66 -7.35 2.11
N LEU A 512 0.61 -6.92 2.16
CA LEU A 512 1.10 -6.05 3.24
C LEU A 512 0.23 -4.78 3.35
N ALA A 513 -0.03 -4.10 2.24
CA ALA A 513 -0.89 -2.92 2.22
C ALA A 513 -2.32 -3.24 2.70
N CYS A 514 -2.90 -4.39 2.33
CA CYS A 514 -4.18 -4.84 2.86
C CYS A 514 -4.17 -4.98 4.39
N PHE A 515 -3.12 -5.57 4.97
CA PHE A 515 -2.97 -5.65 6.42
C PHE A 515 -2.83 -4.27 7.07
N VAL A 516 -2.01 -3.39 6.48
CA VAL A 516 -1.85 -2.01 6.96
C VAL A 516 -3.21 -1.29 6.95
N VAL A 517 -3.97 -1.39 5.85
CA VAL A 517 -5.28 -0.77 5.71
C VAL A 517 -6.29 -1.32 6.73
N GLY A 518 -6.29 -2.63 6.95
CA GLY A 518 -7.15 -3.29 7.93
C GLY A 518 -6.84 -2.90 9.38
N VAL A 519 -5.55 -2.87 9.73
CA VAL A 519 -5.08 -2.46 11.07
C VAL A 519 -5.43 -1.01 11.35
N ILE A 520 -5.19 -0.11 10.40
CA ILE A 520 -5.55 1.31 10.54
C ILE A 520 -7.06 1.47 10.65
N GLY A 521 -7.84 0.81 9.78
CA GLY A 521 -9.30 0.85 9.86
C GLY A 521 -9.82 0.40 11.23
N PHE A 522 -9.24 -0.66 11.80
CA PHE A 522 -9.55 -1.11 13.16
C PHE A 522 -9.24 -0.04 14.22
N PHE A 523 -8.08 0.62 14.14
CA PHE A 523 -7.72 1.70 15.08
C PHE A 523 -8.58 2.95 14.89
N LEU A 524 -8.96 3.32 13.66
CA LEU A 524 -9.87 4.43 13.38
C LEU A 524 -11.27 4.17 13.96
N ASP A 525 -11.80 2.96 13.77
CA ASP A 525 -13.06 2.54 14.39
C ASP A 525 -12.97 2.61 15.92
N ARG A 526 -11.85 2.14 16.48
CA ARG A 526 -11.64 2.16 17.92
C ARG A 526 -11.54 3.57 18.49
N LEU A 527 -10.84 4.45 17.80
CA LEU A 527 -10.74 5.87 18.14
C LEU A 527 -12.13 6.50 18.24
N MET A 528 -13.03 6.19 17.30
CA MET A 528 -14.40 6.70 17.34
C MET A 528 -15.20 6.18 18.52
N ILE A 529 -15.03 4.91 18.93
CA ILE A 529 -15.66 4.37 20.15
C ILE A 529 -15.15 5.11 21.39
N ILE A 530 -13.83 5.34 21.46
CA ILE A 530 -13.22 6.08 22.59
C ILE A 530 -13.82 7.49 22.65
N LEU A 531 -13.87 8.21 21.52
CA LEU A 531 -14.46 9.54 21.45
C LEU A 531 -15.95 9.54 21.83
N GLN A 532 -16.71 8.55 21.37
CA GLN A 532 -18.12 8.39 21.75
C GLN A 532 -18.26 8.24 23.26
N ARG A 533 -17.49 7.34 23.89
CA ARG A 533 -17.56 7.07 25.34
C ARG A 533 -17.07 8.23 26.21
N LEU A 534 -16.12 9.02 25.71
CA LEU A 534 -15.67 10.22 26.41
C LEU A 534 -16.74 11.33 26.44
N VAL A 535 -17.63 11.34 25.45
CA VAL A 535 -18.62 12.40 25.28
C VAL A 535 -20.04 11.96 25.70
N SER A 536 -20.39 10.67 25.60
CA SER A 536 -21.68 10.15 26.03
C SER A 536 -21.66 9.73 27.50
N PHE A 537 -22.60 10.26 28.29
CA PHE A 537 -22.79 9.91 29.71
C PHE A 537 -23.52 8.58 29.94
N ASP A 538 -23.76 7.80 28.88
CA ASP A 538 -24.45 6.51 29.00
C ASP A 538 -23.42 5.41 29.29
N ASP A 539 -23.59 4.71 30.41
CA ASP A 539 -22.75 3.58 30.86
C ASP A 539 -22.97 2.36 29.96
N GLY A 540 -22.63 2.45 28.67
CA GLY A 540 -22.32 1.33 27.77
C GLY A 540 -23.30 0.15 27.67
N SER A 541 -24.50 0.21 28.24
CA SER A 541 -25.44 -0.93 28.32
C SER A 541 -26.42 -0.99 27.15
N ALA A 542 -26.56 0.10 26.38
CA ALA A 542 -27.52 0.19 25.28
C ALA A 542 -26.96 -0.18 23.89
N THR A 543 -25.66 -0.49 23.78
CA THR A 543 -25.05 -0.93 22.51
C THR A 543 -24.12 -2.11 22.76
N ALA A 544 -24.74 -3.27 22.98
CA ALA A 544 -24.11 -4.59 22.90
C ALA A 544 -24.66 -5.33 21.69
#